data_AF-A0A956H463-F1
#
_entry.id   AF-A0A956H463-F1
#
_cell.length_a   1.000
_cell.length_b   1.000
_cell.length_c   1.000
_cell.angle_alpha   90.00
_cell.angle_beta   90.00
_cell.angle_gamma   90.00
#
_symmetry.space_group_name_H-M   'P 1'
#
loop_
_entity.id
_entity.type
_entity.pdbx_description
1 polymer ?
#
loop_
_entity_poly.entity_id
_entity_poly.type
_entity_poly.pdbx_seq_one_letter_code
_entity_poly.pdbx_strand_id
1 'polypeptide(L)'
;MTAPARNPELEAAAFADFDDHDAWRVYADWLLSVGDPHGELVSLDLHRRTGFLSEQRRLKSKTAELGRDFAARFAERATQQGLDLRGVETKFKRGFLIELDGRFAKLAPLLDTLFEQEPIQRLTLSECDGEALVEGLAANPPWLSQLRYLKLSGEVGAAGCQALVANALPRLEGLNLLGAEIDGEACRSLVDLDTQILRGLTLTFNPIDDDALEALLEAPSRSQWRRLYLSSTQISGIGVGELCTVTGLDGLEFLALRETEAGLGDFGRMVDPAVLPGLKILDLGSMNYWRERETYDGLHRRFGAGLKI
;
A
#
# COMPACT_ATOMS: atom_id res chain seq x y z
N MET A 1 35.52 -0.47 -4.75
CA MET A 1 34.67 -1.69 -4.80
C MET A 1 34.10 -1.77 -6.20
N THR A 2 34.29 -2.89 -6.90
CA THR A 2 33.59 -3.16 -8.17
C THR A 2 32.08 -3.15 -7.93
N ALA A 3 31.30 -2.63 -8.89
CA ALA A 3 29.85 -2.68 -8.82
C ALA A 3 29.41 -4.14 -8.58
N PRO A 4 28.40 -4.40 -7.72
CA PRO A 4 27.89 -5.74 -7.53
C PRO A 4 27.46 -6.30 -8.89
N ALA A 5 27.73 -7.59 -9.12
CA ALA A 5 27.25 -8.26 -10.31
C ALA A 5 25.72 -8.15 -10.34
N ARG A 6 25.14 -7.89 -11.52
CA ARG A 6 23.68 -7.81 -11.72
C ARG A 6 23.23 -8.89 -12.69
N ASN A 7 22.03 -9.41 -12.46
CA ASN A 7 21.35 -10.31 -13.38
C ASN A 7 19.90 -9.84 -13.55
N PRO A 8 19.62 -8.96 -14.53
CA PRO A 8 18.32 -8.32 -14.68
C PRO A 8 17.15 -9.30 -14.81
N GLU A 9 17.36 -10.47 -15.40
CA GLU A 9 16.31 -11.49 -15.56
C GLU A 9 15.94 -12.12 -14.21
N LEU A 10 16.95 -12.53 -13.43
CA LEU A 10 16.71 -13.11 -12.09
C LEU A 10 16.25 -12.05 -11.08
N GLU A 11 16.77 -10.83 -11.18
CA GLU A 11 16.30 -9.68 -10.39
C GLU A 11 14.83 -9.39 -10.68
N ALA A 12 14.43 -9.33 -11.96
CA ALA A 12 13.04 -9.12 -12.33
C ALA A 12 12.12 -10.21 -11.77
N ALA A 13 12.54 -11.49 -11.84
CA ALA A 13 11.77 -12.60 -11.28
C ALA A 13 11.67 -12.52 -9.75
N ALA A 14 12.79 -12.33 -9.04
CA ALA A 14 12.81 -12.28 -7.58
C ALA A 14 12.08 -11.05 -7.03
N PHE A 15 12.25 -9.88 -7.66
CA PHE A 15 11.60 -8.64 -7.22
C PHE A 15 10.14 -8.55 -7.68
N ALA A 16 9.69 -9.37 -8.63
CA ALA A 16 8.27 -9.43 -9.00
C ALA A 16 7.36 -9.98 -7.88
N ASP A 17 7.88 -10.78 -6.95
CA ASP A 17 7.16 -11.17 -5.74
C ASP A 17 8.18 -11.54 -4.65
N PHE A 18 8.23 -10.73 -3.59
CA PHE A 18 9.13 -10.99 -2.46
C PHE A 18 8.76 -12.24 -1.65
N ASP A 19 7.59 -12.82 -1.88
CA ASP A 19 7.13 -14.07 -1.26
C ASP A 19 7.19 -15.29 -2.20
N ASP A 20 7.59 -15.12 -3.48
CA ASP A 20 7.93 -16.23 -4.38
C ASP A 20 9.29 -16.85 -4.01
N HIS A 21 9.25 -17.85 -3.13
CA HIS A 21 10.45 -18.51 -2.66
C HIS A 21 11.24 -19.23 -3.75
N ASP A 22 10.61 -19.66 -4.84
CA ASP A 22 11.30 -20.37 -5.92
C ASP A 22 12.14 -19.40 -6.75
N ALA A 23 11.58 -18.26 -7.14
CA ALA A 23 12.33 -17.19 -7.80
C ALA A 23 13.51 -16.72 -6.94
N TRP A 24 13.27 -16.52 -5.63
CA TRP A 24 14.32 -16.12 -4.69
C TRP A 24 15.39 -17.20 -4.48
N ARG A 25 15.04 -18.49 -4.55
CA ARG A 25 16.02 -19.58 -4.47
C ARG A 25 16.96 -19.58 -5.67
N VAL A 26 16.41 -19.44 -6.89
CA VAL A 26 17.22 -19.33 -8.11
C VAL A 26 18.13 -18.11 -8.05
N TYR A 27 17.62 -16.97 -7.59
CA TYR A 27 18.42 -15.77 -7.43
C TYR A 27 19.50 -15.92 -6.35
N ALA A 28 19.22 -16.60 -5.24
CA ALA A 28 20.20 -16.88 -4.19
C ALA A 28 21.35 -17.75 -4.70
N ASP A 29 21.06 -18.81 -5.46
CA ASP A 29 22.06 -19.71 -6.04
C ASP A 29 22.99 -18.93 -6.98
N TRP A 30 22.43 -18.04 -7.80
CA TRP A 30 23.21 -17.16 -8.64
C TRP A 30 24.07 -16.18 -7.83
N LEU A 31 23.51 -15.51 -6.82
CA LEU A 31 24.25 -14.60 -5.93
C LEU A 31 25.43 -15.31 -5.27
N LEU A 32 25.24 -16.54 -4.77
CA LEU A 32 26.30 -17.37 -4.22
C LEU A 32 27.38 -17.69 -5.28
N SER A 33 26.97 -17.99 -6.51
CA SER A 33 27.91 -18.32 -7.61
C SER A 33 28.82 -17.16 -8.00
N VAL A 34 28.37 -15.92 -7.83
CA VAL A 34 29.15 -14.69 -8.09
C VAL A 34 29.82 -14.14 -6.83
N GLY A 35 29.69 -14.84 -5.69
CA GLY A 35 30.27 -14.44 -4.41
C GLY A 35 29.60 -13.24 -3.74
N ASP A 36 28.35 -12.94 -4.10
CA ASP A 36 27.58 -11.86 -3.48
C ASP A 36 27.04 -12.33 -2.11
N PRO A 37 27.31 -11.60 -1.02
CA PRO A 37 26.90 -11.99 0.34
C PRO A 37 25.38 -12.03 0.53
N HIS A 38 24.58 -11.38 -0.33
CA HIS A 38 23.11 -11.49 -0.28
C HIS A 38 22.67 -12.94 -0.47
N GLY A 39 23.42 -13.75 -1.23
CA GLY A 39 23.10 -15.15 -1.49
C GLY A 39 23.00 -15.99 -0.21
N GLU A 40 23.92 -15.79 0.75
CA GLU A 40 23.86 -16.47 2.06
C GLU A 40 22.62 -16.01 2.84
N LEU A 41 22.37 -14.70 2.88
CA LEU A 41 21.25 -14.14 3.64
C LEU A 41 19.90 -14.61 3.09
N VAL A 42 19.71 -14.58 1.77
CA VAL A 42 18.51 -15.10 1.11
C VAL A 42 18.35 -16.58 1.40
N SER A 43 19.41 -17.38 1.23
CA SER A 43 19.37 -18.82 1.49
C SER A 43 18.96 -19.13 2.93
N LEU A 44 19.55 -18.44 3.92
CA LEU A 44 19.20 -18.64 5.33
C LEU A 44 17.75 -18.23 5.64
N ASP A 45 17.23 -17.15 5.05
CA ASP A 45 15.83 -16.74 5.23
C ASP A 45 14.86 -17.78 4.66
N LEU A 46 15.17 -18.36 3.50
CA LEU A 46 14.36 -19.41 2.89
C LEU A 46 14.38 -20.70 3.73
N HIS A 47 15.56 -21.15 4.19
CA HIS A 47 15.72 -22.35 5.03
C HIS A 47 15.05 -22.20 6.40
N ARG A 48 15.00 -20.99 6.97
CA ARG A 48 14.33 -20.72 8.25
C ARG A 48 12.88 -21.15 8.25
N ARG A 49 12.20 -21.14 7.10
CA ARG A 49 10.77 -21.47 7.00
C ARG A 49 10.50 -22.98 7.03
N THR A 50 11.48 -23.80 6.68
CA THR A 50 11.34 -25.26 6.58
C THR A 50 11.94 -26.02 7.77
N GLY A 51 12.71 -25.34 8.63
CA GLY A 51 13.37 -25.95 9.81
C GLY A 51 12.49 -26.08 11.06
N PHE A 52 12.93 -26.92 12.00
CA PHE A 52 12.28 -27.08 13.33
C PHE A 52 12.39 -25.81 14.18
N LEU A 53 11.47 -25.58 15.12
CA LEU A 53 11.38 -24.33 15.91
C LEU A 53 12.70 -23.84 16.53
N SER A 54 13.54 -24.75 17.04
CA SER A 54 14.86 -24.42 17.59
C SER A 54 15.83 -23.88 16.53
N GLU A 55 15.82 -24.48 15.35
CA GLU A 55 16.59 -24.05 14.19
C GLU A 55 16.06 -22.74 13.61
N GLN A 56 14.74 -22.55 13.56
CA GLN A 56 14.15 -21.28 13.11
C GLN A 56 14.61 -20.11 13.97
N ARG A 57 14.70 -20.28 15.30
CA ARG A 57 15.19 -19.25 16.22
C ARG A 57 16.67 -18.92 15.95
N ARG A 58 17.51 -19.95 15.79
CA ARG A 58 18.93 -19.77 15.47
C ARG A 58 19.12 -19.04 14.14
N LEU A 59 18.42 -19.48 13.10
CA LEU A 59 18.48 -18.87 11.77
C LEU A 59 17.94 -17.43 11.80
N LYS A 60 16.85 -17.16 12.52
CA LYS A 60 16.33 -15.80 12.72
C LYS A 60 17.38 -14.86 13.30
N SER A 61 18.08 -15.28 14.34
CA SER A 61 19.15 -14.47 14.96
C SER A 61 20.28 -14.21 13.97
N LYS A 62 20.72 -15.24 13.23
CA LYS A 62 21.80 -15.12 12.23
C LYS A 62 21.39 -14.20 11.06
N THR A 63 20.18 -14.34 10.52
CA THR A 63 19.68 -13.47 9.44
C THR A 63 19.53 -12.02 9.91
N ALA A 64 19.15 -11.80 11.18
CA ALA A 64 19.04 -10.45 11.74
C ALA A 64 20.43 -9.80 11.91
N GLU A 65 21.45 -10.57 12.27
CA GLU A 65 22.83 -10.09 12.36
C GLU A 65 23.39 -9.70 11.00
N LEU A 66 23.30 -10.60 10.02
CA LEU A 66 23.71 -10.31 8.64
C LEU A 66 22.93 -9.13 8.06
N GLY A 67 21.62 -9.06 8.30
CA GLY A 67 20.79 -7.94 7.86
C GLY A 67 21.23 -6.58 8.43
N ARG A 68 21.74 -6.53 9.67
CA ARG A 68 22.31 -5.31 10.24
C ARG A 68 23.59 -4.87 9.53
N ASP A 69 24.44 -5.82 9.13
CA ASP A 69 25.64 -5.52 8.36
C ASP A 69 25.28 -4.93 6.98
N PHE A 70 24.29 -5.48 6.28
CA PHE A 70 23.79 -4.90 5.03
C PHE A 70 23.26 -3.48 5.20
N ALA A 71 22.44 -3.23 6.23
CA ALA A 71 21.93 -1.90 6.51
C ALA A 71 23.06 -0.89 6.83
N ALA A 72 24.09 -1.33 7.58
CA ALA A 72 25.26 -0.50 7.89
C ALA A 72 26.07 -0.15 6.63
N ARG A 73 26.31 -1.15 5.76
CA ARG A 73 27.01 -0.94 4.48
C ARG A 73 26.22 -0.04 3.53
N PHE A 74 24.89 -0.17 3.51
CA PHE A 74 24.02 0.74 2.76
C PHE A 74 24.18 2.17 3.27
N ALA A 75 24.11 2.40 4.60
CA ALA A 75 24.27 3.72 5.19
C ALA A 75 25.66 4.34 4.93
N GLU A 76 26.71 3.53 4.98
CA GLU A 76 28.08 3.95 4.63
C GLU A 76 28.15 4.36 3.16
N ARG A 77 27.63 3.53 2.25
CA ARG A 77 27.60 3.81 0.81
C ARG A 77 26.80 5.07 0.49
N ALA A 78 25.63 5.25 1.11
CA ALA A 78 24.81 6.45 0.98
C ALA A 78 25.58 7.69 1.42
N THR A 79 26.28 7.62 2.55
CA THR A 79 27.13 8.72 3.06
C THR A 79 28.26 9.05 2.09
N GLN A 80 28.93 8.03 1.52
CA GLN A 80 29.99 8.20 0.53
C GLN A 80 29.47 8.83 -0.78
N GLN A 81 28.22 8.56 -1.15
CA GLN A 81 27.54 9.18 -2.29
C GLN A 81 26.98 10.58 -1.98
N GLY A 82 27.11 11.06 -0.73
CA GLY A 82 26.56 12.35 -0.31
C GLY A 82 25.04 12.34 -0.10
N LEU A 83 24.40 11.17 -0.03
CA LEU A 83 22.97 11.02 0.22
C LEU A 83 22.71 11.21 1.72
N ASP A 84 22.01 12.28 2.07
CA ASP A 84 21.64 12.55 3.46
C ASP A 84 20.34 11.85 3.82
N LEU A 85 20.46 10.72 4.50
CA LEU A 85 19.34 9.87 4.95
C LEU A 85 18.91 10.14 6.40
N ARG A 86 19.32 11.26 7.01
CA ARG A 86 18.87 11.59 8.37
C ARG A 86 17.36 11.81 8.40
N GLY A 87 16.68 11.12 9.32
CA GLY A 87 15.21 11.15 9.43
C GLY A 87 14.49 10.36 8.34
N VAL A 88 15.22 9.53 7.57
CA VAL A 88 14.64 8.54 6.66
C VAL A 88 14.65 7.19 7.37
N GLU A 89 13.49 6.59 7.51
CA GLU A 89 13.37 5.20 7.97
C GLU A 89 13.51 4.25 6.77
N THR A 90 14.20 3.15 7.00
CA THR A 90 14.51 2.15 5.98
C THR A 90 14.11 0.77 6.48
N LYS A 91 13.49 -0.06 5.62
CA LYS A 91 13.27 -1.48 5.93
C LYS A 91 13.91 -2.37 4.87
N PHE A 92 14.57 -3.40 5.37
CA PHE A 92 15.29 -4.36 4.55
C PHE A 92 14.59 -5.73 4.58
N LYS A 93 14.53 -6.39 3.43
CA LYS A 93 14.14 -7.80 3.32
C LYS A 93 15.24 -8.53 2.55
N ARG A 94 15.81 -9.56 3.20
CA ARG A 94 16.92 -10.35 2.64
C ARG A 94 18.15 -9.52 2.22
N GLY A 95 18.40 -8.41 2.91
CA GLY A 95 19.55 -7.52 2.66
C GLY A 95 19.26 -6.40 1.66
N PHE A 96 18.14 -6.45 0.93
CA PHE A 96 17.72 -5.42 -0.01
C PHE A 96 16.84 -4.38 0.67
N LEU A 97 17.03 -3.10 0.34
CA LEU A 97 16.16 -2.03 0.80
C LEU A 97 14.84 -2.09 0.02
N ILE A 98 13.73 -2.34 0.73
CA ILE A 98 12.41 -2.53 0.11
C ILE A 98 11.40 -1.44 0.45
N GLU A 99 11.65 -0.68 1.53
CA GLU A 99 10.75 0.37 2.01
C GLU A 99 11.54 1.60 2.45
N LEU A 100 11.07 2.76 1.99
CA LEU A 100 11.51 4.08 2.41
C LEU A 100 10.35 4.83 3.06
N ASP A 101 10.63 5.49 4.17
CA ASP A 101 9.70 6.40 4.83
C ASP A 101 10.45 7.67 5.24
N GLY A 102 9.88 8.83 4.91
CA GLY A 102 10.44 10.11 5.31
C GLY A 102 9.68 11.29 4.71
N ARG A 103 10.15 12.49 5.02
CA ARG A 103 9.55 13.74 4.51
C ARG A 103 9.78 13.88 3.02
N PHE A 104 8.76 14.32 2.29
CA PHE A 104 8.81 14.44 0.84
C PHE A 104 9.96 15.34 0.37
N ALA A 105 10.06 16.57 0.90
CA ALA A 105 11.13 17.50 0.56
C ALA A 105 12.54 16.94 0.80
N LYS A 106 12.68 15.95 1.70
CA LYS A 106 13.96 15.29 1.98
C LYS A 106 14.24 14.14 1.04
N LEU A 107 13.23 13.32 0.75
CA LEU A 107 13.37 12.12 -0.06
C LEU A 107 13.34 12.39 -1.55
N ALA A 108 12.51 13.33 -2.03
CA ALA A 108 12.32 13.64 -3.44
C ALA A 108 13.63 13.73 -4.25
N PRO A 109 14.67 14.49 -3.84
CA PRO A 109 15.91 14.57 -4.62
C PRO A 109 16.76 13.29 -4.61
N LEU A 110 16.42 12.31 -3.77
CA LEU A 110 17.17 11.06 -3.59
C LEU A 110 16.48 9.87 -4.28
N LEU A 111 15.17 9.97 -4.59
CA LEU A 111 14.36 8.82 -5.02
C LEU A 111 14.93 8.16 -6.28
N ASP A 112 15.27 8.93 -7.31
CA ASP A 112 15.80 8.37 -8.57
C ASP A 112 17.06 7.53 -8.32
N THR A 113 18.00 8.08 -7.55
CA THR A 113 19.26 7.38 -7.21
C THR A 113 19.01 6.14 -6.36
N LEU A 114 18.10 6.22 -5.37
CA LEU A 114 17.82 5.11 -4.47
C LEU A 114 17.12 3.96 -5.20
N PHE A 115 16.12 4.26 -6.04
CA PHE A 115 15.36 3.25 -6.78
C PHE A 115 16.12 2.66 -7.97
N GLU A 116 17.15 3.33 -8.48
CA GLU A 116 18.07 2.74 -9.46
C GLU A 116 18.98 1.67 -8.82
N GLN A 117 19.34 1.88 -7.55
CA GLN A 117 20.27 1.04 -6.80
C GLN A 117 19.60 -0.09 -6.01
N GLU A 118 18.37 0.11 -5.56
CA GLU A 118 17.67 -0.78 -4.63
C GLU A 118 16.27 -1.14 -5.13
N PRO A 119 15.81 -2.38 -4.91
CA PRO A 119 14.50 -2.85 -5.36
C PRO A 119 13.37 -2.37 -4.41
N ILE A 120 13.26 -1.06 -4.23
CA ILE A 120 12.28 -0.43 -3.36
C ILE A 120 10.88 -0.59 -3.98
N GLN A 121 9.92 -1.01 -3.16
CA GLN A 121 8.53 -1.25 -3.61
C GLN A 121 7.51 -0.52 -2.76
N ARG A 122 7.92 0.01 -1.61
CA ARG A 122 7.06 0.64 -0.63
C ARG A 122 7.64 2.00 -0.30
N LEU A 123 6.84 3.04 -0.54
CA LEU A 123 7.26 4.41 -0.30
C LEU A 123 6.22 5.12 0.55
N THR A 124 6.67 5.69 1.66
CA THR A 124 5.88 6.62 2.49
C THR A 124 6.52 7.99 2.41
N LEU A 125 5.72 8.98 1.99
CA LEU A 125 6.11 10.38 1.94
C LEU A 125 5.19 11.16 2.89
N SER A 126 5.80 11.82 3.87
CA SER A 126 5.12 12.71 4.81
C SER A 126 5.39 14.17 4.47
N GLU A 127 4.55 15.07 4.98
CA GLU A 127 4.64 16.52 4.70
C GLU A 127 4.65 16.79 3.19
N CYS A 128 3.81 16.05 2.45
CA CYS A 128 3.58 16.32 1.04
C CYS A 128 2.78 17.61 0.89
N ASP A 129 3.06 18.32 -0.19
CA ASP A 129 2.33 19.48 -0.66
C ASP A 129 1.94 19.20 -2.11
N GLY A 130 0.69 19.51 -2.48
CA GLY A 130 0.13 19.18 -3.79
C GLY A 130 0.92 19.78 -4.95
N GLU A 131 1.37 21.02 -4.83
CA GLU A 131 2.17 21.70 -5.87
C GLU A 131 3.57 21.09 -5.96
N ALA A 132 4.20 20.79 -4.82
CA ALA A 132 5.49 20.12 -4.80
C ALA A 132 5.41 18.70 -5.40
N LEU A 133 4.28 17.99 -5.25
CA LEU A 133 4.03 16.72 -5.93
C LEU A 133 3.88 16.90 -7.45
N VAL A 134 3.18 17.94 -7.90
CA VAL A 134 3.10 18.28 -9.34
C VAL A 134 4.50 18.45 -9.91
N GLU A 135 5.35 19.25 -9.27
CA GLU A 135 6.73 19.46 -9.72
C GLU A 135 7.56 18.16 -9.66
N GLY A 136 7.49 17.43 -8.54
CA GLY A 136 8.30 16.23 -8.32
C GLY A 136 7.93 15.04 -9.21
N LEU A 137 6.69 14.99 -9.71
CA LEU A 137 6.20 13.90 -10.56
C LEU A 137 6.09 14.29 -12.04
N ALA A 138 6.32 15.56 -12.40
CA ALA A 138 6.20 16.06 -13.78
C ALA A 138 7.09 15.33 -14.80
N ALA A 139 8.22 14.77 -14.35
CA ALA A 139 9.17 14.06 -15.21
C ALA A 139 8.84 12.58 -15.42
N ASN A 140 7.69 12.11 -14.94
CA ASN A 140 7.29 10.70 -14.94
C ASN A 140 8.39 9.77 -14.40
N PRO A 141 8.79 9.93 -13.13
CA PRO A 141 9.95 9.25 -12.61
C PRO A 141 9.84 7.71 -12.74
N PRO A 142 10.90 7.01 -13.21
CA PRO A 142 10.84 5.57 -13.46
C PRO A 142 10.46 4.72 -12.24
N TRP A 143 10.75 5.22 -11.04
CA TRP A 143 10.45 4.52 -9.79
C TRP A 143 8.96 4.30 -9.54
N LEU A 144 8.06 5.11 -10.13
CA LEU A 144 6.62 4.92 -10.03
C LEU A 144 6.18 3.54 -10.57
N SER A 145 6.87 3.05 -11.61
CA SER A 145 6.60 1.73 -12.20
C SER A 145 7.04 0.56 -11.32
N GLN A 146 7.86 0.81 -10.29
CA GLN A 146 8.36 -0.21 -9.36
C GLN A 146 7.51 -0.32 -8.08
N LEU A 147 6.72 0.71 -7.78
CA LEU A 147 5.96 0.79 -6.54
C LEU A 147 4.81 -0.22 -6.50
N ARG A 148 4.70 -0.90 -5.36
CA ARG A 148 3.55 -1.71 -4.96
C ARG A 148 2.71 -1.04 -3.89
N TYR A 149 3.33 -0.18 -3.10
CA TYR A 149 2.63 0.58 -2.06
C TYR A 149 3.15 2.00 -2.01
N LEU A 150 2.22 2.95 -2.06
CA LEU A 150 2.49 4.37 -1.91
C LEU A 150 1.61 4.93 -0.79
N LYS A 151 2.24 5.59 0.18
CA LYS A 151 1.54 6.41 1.17
C LYS A 151 1.98 7.86 1.00
N LEU A 152 1.02 8.75 0.81
CA LEU A 152 1.23 10.19 0.85
C LEU A 152 0.42 10.77 2.02
N SER A 153 1.00 11.72 2.74
CA SER A 153 0.33 12.43 3.84
C SER A 153 0.83 13.87 3.90
N GLY A 154 -0.04 14.78 4.34
CA GLY A 154 0.14 16.22 4.20
C GLY A 154 -0.97 16.83 3.34
N GLU A 155 -0.72 18.01 2.79
CA GLU A 155 -1.67 18.78 1.96
C GLU A 155 -1.60 18.28 0.50
N VAL A 156 -1.94 17.01 0.27
CA VAL A 156 -1.89 16.40 -1.08
C VAL A 156 -2.97 17.02 -1.96
N GLY A 157 -4.22 17.04 -1.49
CA GLY A 157 -5.35 17.71 -2.14
C GLY A 157 -5.58 17.31 -3.60
N ALA A 158 -6.31 18.16 -4.32
CA ALA A 158 -6.62 17.94 -5.73
C ALA A 158 -5.36 18.01 -6.62
N ALA A 159 -4.46 18.97 -6.39
CA ALA A 159 -3.23 19.13 -7.17
C ALA A 159 -2.32 17.90 -7.10
N GLY A 160 -2.10 17.34 -5.90
CA GLY A 160 -1.33 16.11 -5.73
C GLY A 160 -2.01 14.89 -6.36
N CYS A 161 -3.35 14.82 -6.32
CA CYS A 161 -4.09 13.77 -7.04
C CYS A 161 -3.93 13.88 -8.57
N GLN A 162 -3.97 15.11 -9.12
CA GLN A 162 -3.72 15.35 -10.55
C GLN A 162 -2.30 14.94 -10.93
N ALA A 163 -1.30 15.21 -10.08
CA ALA A 163 0.07 14.77 -10.29
C ALA A 163 0.19 13.23 -10.35
N LEU A 164 -0.54 12.51 -9.49
CA LEU A 164 -0.59 11.05 -9.52
C LEU A 164 -1.25 10.52 -10.80
N VAL A 165 -2.35 11.13 -11.24
CA VAL A 165 -3.12 10.71 -12.43
C VAL A 165 -2.34 10.95 -13.73
N ALA A 166 -1.45 11.94 -13.75
CA ALA A 166 -0.55 12.18 -14.88
C ALA A 166 0.48 11.05 -15.10
N ASN A 167 0.51 10.05 -14.20
CA ASN A 167 1.51 8.99 -14.16
C ASN A 167 0.88 7.59 -14.13
N ALA A 168 1.49 6.66 -14.87
CA ALA A 168 1.10 5.25 -14.81
C ALA A 168 1.68 4.57 -13.56
N LEU A 169 0.83 3.83 -12.85
CA LEU A 169 1.18 3.09 -11.63
C LEU A 169 0.88 1.59 -11.81
N PRO A 170 1.50 0.92 -12.79
CA PRO A 170 1.07 -0.40 -13.29
C PRO A 170 1.21 -1.52 -12.26
N ARG A 171 2.08 -1.34 -11.27
CA ARG A 171 2.34 -2.33 -10.21
C ARG A 171 1.77 -1.94 -8.85
N LEU A 172 1.08 -0.81 -8.75
CA LEU A 172 0.61 -0.31 -7.47
C LEU A 172 -0.56 -1.16 -6.98
N GLU A 173 -0.37 -1.79 -5.83
CA GLU A 173 -1.37 -2.64 -5.17
C GLU A 173 -2.07 -1.93 -4.03
N GLY A 174 -1.43 -0.91 -3.43
CA GLY A 174 -1.97 -0.14 -2.33
C GLY A 174 -1.64 1.34 -2.42
N LEU A 175 -2.68 2.18 -2.37
CA LEU A 175 -2.58 3.62 -2.26
C LEU A 175 -3.17 4.06 -0.92
N ASN A 176 -2.40 4.84 -0.17
CA ASN A 176 -2.81 5.37 1.12
C ASN A 176 -2.69 6.89 1.15
N LEU A 177 -3.83 7.56 1.21
CA LEU A 177 -3.98 9.01 1.30
C LEU A 177 -4.68 9.37 2.61
N LEU A 178 -4.32 8.71 3.72
CA LEU A 178 -4.88 8.99 5.03
C LEU A 178 -4.57 10.42 5.45
N GLY A 179 -5.62 11.19 5.78
CA GLY A 179 -5.45 12.58 6.23
C GLY A 179 -4.69 13.44 5.22
N ALA A 180 -5.03 13.31 3.94
CA ALA A 180 -4.31 13.91 2.83
C ALA A 180 -5.09 15.05 2.14
N GLU A 181 -6.12 15.55 2.82
CA GLU A 181 -7.03 16.60 2.34
C GLU A 181 -7.76 16.23 1.04
N ILE A 182 -8.20 14.97 0.95
CA ILE A 182 -8.94 14.47 -0.21
C ILE A 182 -10.41 14.91 -0.12
N ASP A 183 -10.76 15.98 -0.81
CA ASP A 183 -12.13 16.49 -0.95
C ASP A 183 -12.81 15.99 -2.24
N GLY A 184 -13.97 16.56 -2.58
CA GLY A 184 -14.70 16.21 -3.79
C GLY A 184 -13.94 16.53 -5.10
N GLU A 185 -13.08 17.55 -5.14
CA GLU A 185 -12.27 17.85 -6.32
C GLU A 185 -11.13 16.84 -6.47
N ALA A 186 -10.49 16.47 -5.37
CA ALA A 186 -9.50 15.41 -5.34
C ALA A 186 -10.10 14.05 -5.73
N CYS A 187 -11.31 13.72 -5.24
CA CYS A 187 -12.02 12.49 -5.62
C CYS A 187 -12.31 12.43 -7.12
N ARG A 188 -12.82 13.53 -7.71
CA ARG A 188 -13.01 13.64 -9.17
C ARG A 188 -11.72 13.46 -9.95
N SER A 189 -10.59 13.94 -9.42
CA SER A 189 -9.29 13.76 -10.07
C SER A 189 -8.86 12.29 -10.02
N LEU A 190 -9.01 11.61 -8.87
CA LEU A 190 -8.59 10.21 -8.68
C LEU A 190 -9.35 9.19 -9.55
N VAL A 191 -10.49 9.56 -10.15
CA VAL A 191 -11.27 8.70 -11.07
C VAL A 191 -10.41 8.12 -12.19
N ASP A 192 -9.47 8.92 -12.70
CA ASP A 192 -8.64 8.60 -13.86
C ASP A 192 -7.29 7.97 -13.50
N LEU A 193 -7.10 7.53 -12.25
CA LEU A 193 -5.84 6.95 -11.80
C LEU A 193 -5.49 5.67 -12.58
N ASP A 194 -4.43 5.73 -13.39
CA ASP A 194 -3.96 4.61 -14.22
C ASP A 194 -3.28 3.52 -13.37
N THR A 195 -4.10 2.57 -12.93
CA THR A 195 -3.70 1.39 -12.16
C THR A 195 -4.27 0.13 -12.78
N GLN A 196 -3.49 -0.96 -12.71
CA GLN A 196 -3.90 -2.26 -13.25
C GLN A 196 -4.26 -3.28 -12.16
N ILE A 197 -3.76 -3.07 -10.94
CA ILE A 197 -3.85 -4.03 -9.84
C ILE A 197 -4.07 -3.35 -8.48
N LEU A 198 -4.69 -2.17 -8.43
CA LEU A 198 -4.91 -1.46 -7.17
C LEU A 198 -5.95 -2.20 -6.33
N ARG A 199 -5.49 -2.87 -5.26
CA ARG A 199 -6.32 -3.69 -4.39
C ARG A 199 -6.71 -2.99 -3.10
N GLY A 200 -5.89 -2.06 -2.61
CA GLY A 200 -6.12 -1.33 -1.37
C GLY A 200 -6.16 0.17 -1.61
N LEU A 201 -7.25 0.82 -1.22
CA LEU A 201 -7.38 2.28 -1.24
C LEU A 201 -7.77 2.77 0.16
N THR A 202 -6.88 3.55 0.78
CA THR A 202 -7.13 4.19 2.08
C THR A 202 -7.36 5.69 1.88
N LEU A 203 -8.57 6.13 2.22
CA LEU A 203 -9.03 7.52 2.18
C LEU A 203 -9.55 7.98 3.56
N THR A 204 -9.19 7.26 4.61
CA THR A 204 -9.59 7.56 6.00
C THR A 204 -9.12 8.95 6.44
N PHE A 205 -9.92 9.63 7.26
CA PHE A 205 -9.66 11.01 7.74
C PHE A 205 -9.58 12.04 6.62
N ASN A 206 -10.48 11.99 5.63
CA ASN A 206 -10.56 13.00 4.56
C ASN A 206 -11.96 13.61 4.48
N PRO A 207 -12.08 14.86 3.96
CA PRO A 207 -13.36 15.55 3.77
C PRO A 207 -14.16 14.99 2.58
N ILE A 208 -14.58 13.73 2.66
CA ILE A 208 -15.35 13.02 1.63
C ILE A 208 -16.80 12.92 2.08
N ASP A 209 -17.69 13.63 1.38
CA ASP A 209 -19.14 13.52 1.51
C ASP A 209 -19.73 12.54 0.47
N ASP A 210 -21.06 12.47 0.42
CA ASP A 210 -21.77 11.56 -0.50
C ASP A 210 -21.50 11.88 -1.98
N ASP A 211 -21.46 13.16 -2.36
CA ASP A 211 -21.20 13.61 -3.74
C ASP A 211 -19.74 13.29 -4.15
N ALA A 212 -18.79 13.50 -3.24
CA ALA A 212 -17.39 13.14 -3.45
C ALA A 212 -17.20 11.63 -3.62
N LEU A 213 -17.91 10.83 -2.80
CA LEU A 213 -17.89 9.37 -2.92
C LEU A 213 -18.51 8.91 -4.24
N GLU A 214 -19.67 9.45 -4.63
CA GLU A 214 -20.31 9.16 -5.91
C GLU A 214 -19.33 9.40 -7.07
N ALA A 215 -18.66 10.57 -7.08
CA ALA A 215 -17.65 10.89 -8.07
C ALA A 215 -16.50 9.88 -8.08
N LEU A 216 -15.95 9.51 -6.92
CA LEU A 216 -14.88 8.52 -6.82
C LEU A 216 -15.32 7.13 -7.33
N LEU A 217 -16.58 6.76 -7.10
CA LEU A 217 -17.16 5.49 -7.54
C LEU A 217 -17.36 5.40 -9.05
N GLU A 218 -17.18 6.49 -9.80
CA GLU A 218 -17.12 6.45 -11.26
C GLU A 218 -15.79 5.89 -11.79
N ALA A 219 -14.76 5.75 -10.94
CA ALA A 219 -13.44 5.21 -11.31
C ALA A 219 -13.56 3.86 -12.07
N PRO A 220 -13.05 3.75 -13.33
CA PRO A 220 -13.11 2.50 -14.09
C PRO A 220 -12.34 1.35 -13.42
N SER A 221 -11.32 1.70 -12.62
CA SER A 221 -10.46 0.77 -11.89
C SER A 221 -11.10 0.17 -10.63
N ARG A 222 -12.30 0.62 -10.20
CA ARG A 222 -12.94 0.17 -8.94
C ARG A 222 -13.14 -1.35 -8.82
N SER A 223 -13.27 -2.05 -9.95
CA SER A 223 -13.35 -3.53 -10.00
C SER A 223 -12.10 -4.25 -9.50
N GLN A 224 -10.97 -3.54 -9.45
CA GLN A 224 -9.72 -4.02 -8.88
C GLN A 224 -9.71 -3.96 -7.35
N TRP A 225 -10.51 -3.07 -6.75
CA TRP A 225 -10.47 -2.80 -5.31
C TRP A 225 -10.92 -4.04 -4.52
N ARG A 226 -10.16 -4.34 -3.46
CA ARG A 226 -10.40 -5.44 -2.53
C ARG A 226 -10.57 -4.93 -1.11
N ARG A 227 -9.94 -3.79 -0.78
CA ARG A 227 -9.98 -3.18 0.55
C ARG A 227 -10.16 -1.68 0.39
N LEU A 228 -11.28 -1.16 0.89
CA LEU A 228 -11.61 0.26 0.85
C LEU A 228 -11.77 0.78 2.28
N TYR A 229 -11.01 1.82 2.63
CA TYR A 229 -11.05 2.44 3.96
C TYR A 229 -11.54 3.88 3.85
N LEU A 230 -12.76 4.12 4.31
CA LEU A 230 -13.48 5.39 4.26
C LEU A 230 -13.90 5.88 5.66
N SER A 231 -13.29 5.34 6.72
CA SER A 231 -13.55 5.78 8.09
C SER A 231 -13.23 7.27 8.30
N SER A 232 -13.95 7.90 9.23
CA SER A 232 -13.78 9.31 9.60
C SER A 232 -13.91 10.24 8.38
N THR A 233 -14.99 10.06 7.63
CA THR A 233 -15.44 10.87 6.49
C THR A 233 -16.89 11.33 6.72
N GLN A 234 -17.43 12.19 5.87
CA GLN A 234 -18.78 12.76 5.94
C GLN A 234 -19.81 11.95 5.15
N ILE A 235 -19.54 10.66 4.91
CA ILE A 235 -20.47 9.76 4.23
C ILE A 235 -21.70 9.54 5.10
N SER A 236 -22.88 9.81 4.55
CA SER A 236 -24.17 9.58 5.19
C SER A 236 -24.81 8.28 4.68
N GLY A 237 -26.07 8.04 5.07
CA GLY A 237 -26.84 6.94 4.51
C GLY A 237 -27.02 7.00 2.98
N ILE A 238 -26.91 8.18 2.37
CA ILE A 238 -26.97 8.35 0.91
C ILE A 238 -25.75 7.69 0.27
N GLY A 239 -24.53 8.03 0.68
CA GLY A 239 -23.31 7.44 0.13
C GLY A 239 -23.17 5.94 0.44
N VAL A 240 -23.67 5.47 1.58
CA VAL A 240 -23.82 4.03 1.85
C VAL A 240 -24.77 3.37 0.83
N GLY A 241 -25.86 4.06 0.49
CA GLY A 241 -26.79 3.65 -0.56
C GLY A 241 -26.11 3.51 -1.92
N GLU A 242 -25.27 4.47 -2.31
CA GLU A 242 -24.50 4.44 -3.56
C GLU A 242 -23.52 3.26 -3.61
N LEU A 243 -22.75 3.04 -2.54
CA LEU A 243 -21.88 1.85 -2.39
C LEU A 243 -22.62 0.53 -2.60
N CYS A 244 -23.89 0.46 -2.21
CA CYS A 244 -24.71 -0.74 -2.34
C CYS A 244 -25.27 -0.97 -3.76
N THR A 245 -25.27 0.06 -4.61
CA THR A 245 -25.91 0.00 -5.94
C THR A 245 -24.93 0.11 -7.10
N VAL A 246 -23.75 0.68 -6.87
CA VAL A 246 -22.72 0.80 -7.90
C VAL A 246 -22.24 -0.57 -8.39
N THR A 247 -22.13 -0.71 -9.70
CA THR A 247 -21.58 -1.92 -10.32
C THR A 247 -20.06 -1.93 -10.28
N GLY A 248 -19.46 -3.12 -10.25
CA GLY A 248 -18.01 -3.26 -10.29
C GLY A 248 -17.32 -3.21 -8.93
N LEU A 249 -18.06 -3.40 -7.83
CA LEU A 249 -17.48 -3.67 -6.50
C LEU A 249 -17.64 -5.14 -6.07
N ASP A 250 -17.97 -6.05 -6.99
CA ASP A 250 -18.25 -7.45 -6.68
C ASP A 250 -17.08 -8.17 -5.99
N GLY A 251 -15.85 -7.73 -6.25
CA GLY A 251 -14.65 -8.27 -5.62
C GLY A 251 -14.22 -7.56 -4.34
N LEU A 252 -14.92 -6.53 -3.87
CA LEU A 252 -14.57 -5.82 -2.63
C LEU A 252 -14.71 -6.78 -1.44
N GLU A 253 -13.63 -7.00 -0.69
CA GLU A 253 -13.59 -7.98 0.41
C GLU A 253 -13.63 -7.34 1.80
N PHE A 254 -13.16 -6.09 1.91
CA PHE A 254 -13.09 -5.33 3.15
C PHE A 254 -13.57 -3.90 2.91
N LEU A 255 -14.48 -3.44 3.75
CA LEU A 255 -14.97 -2.07 3.77
C LEU A 255 -14.95 -1.54 5.21
N ALA A 256 -14.30 -0.40 5.43
CA ALA A 256 -14.33 0.31 6.71
C ALA A 256 -15.00 1.68 6.57
N LEU A 257 -16.02 1.92 7.40
CA LEU A 257 -16.85 3.12 7.46
C LEU A 257 -17.07 3.57 8.91
N ARG A 258 -16.02 3.44 9.74
CA ARG A 258 -16.08 3.87 11.15
C ARG A 258 -16.24 5.38 11.23
N GLU A 259 -16.96 5.88 12.24
CA GLU A 259 -17.04 7.33 12.51
C GLU A 259 -17.47 8.16 11.29
N THR A 260 -18.46 7.65 10.54
CA THR A 260 -19.14 8.38 9.45
C THR A 260 -20.45 8.99 9.94
N GLU A 261 -21.17 9.72 9.09
CA GLU A 261 -22.50 10.26 9.42
C GLU A 261 -23.62 9.22 9.27
N ALA A 262 -23.33 8.07 8.65
CA ALA A 262 -24.25 6.95 8.52
C ALA A 262 -24.56 6.26 9.86
N GLY A 263 -25.83 6.01 10.12
CA GLY A 263 -26.31 5.18 11.21
C GLY A 263 -26.35 3.70 10.83
N LEU A 264 -26.47 2.81 11.82
CA LEU A 264 -26.53 1.37 11.56
C LEU A 264 -27.67 0.99 10.60
N GLY A 265 -28.81 1.67 10.67
CA GLY A 265 -29.96 1.42 9.78
C GLY A 265 -29.66 1.61 8.29
N ASP A 266 -28.72 2.50 7.94
CA ASP A 266 -28.35 2.78 6.55
C ASP A 266 -27.66 1.58 5.87
N PHE A 267 -27.07 0.68 6.67
CA PHE A 267 -26.44 -0.55 6.21
C PHE A 267 -27.43 -1.70 5.97
N GLY A 268 -28.73 -1.48 6.16
CA GLY A 268 -29.76 -2.52 6.02
C GLY A 268 -29.74 -3.24 4.66
N ARG A 269 -29.36 -2.54 3.58
CA ARG A 269 -29.20 -3.15 2.25
C ARG A 269 -28.07 -4.18 2.20
N MET A 270 -27.01 -3.98 2.97
CA MET A 270 -25.88 -4.92 3.06
C MET A 270 -26.24 -6.19 3.86
N VAL A 271 -27.48 -6.38 4.32
CA VAL A 271 -27.94 -7.69 4.83
C VAL A 271 -28.09 -8.70 3.69
N ASP A 272 -28.46 -8.26 2.49
CA ASP A 272 -28.62 -9.11 1.32
C ASP A 272 -27.24 -9.53 0.77
N PRO A 273 -26.88 -10.82 0.73
CA PRO A 273 -25.60 -11.28 0.19
C PRO A 273 -25.39 -10.96 -1.30
N ALA A 274 -26.43 -10.60 -2.05
CA ALA A 274 -26.29 -10.11 -3.43
C ALA A 274 -25.69 -8.69 -3.50
N VAL A 275 -25.84 -7.87 -2.46
CA VAL A 275 -25.24 -6.53 -2.37
C VAL A 275 -23.80 -6.67 -1.90
N LEU A 276 -22.83 -6.22 -2.70
CA LEU A 276 -21.39 -6.40 -2.44
C LEU A 276 -21.03 -7.88 -2.16
N PRO A 277 -21.23 -8.79 -3.13
CA PRO A 277 -21.18 -10.24 -2.90
C PRO A 277 -19.82 -10.76 -2.41
N GLY A 278 -18.73 -10.08 -2.76
CA GLY A 278 -17.38 -10.41 -2.29
C GLY A 278 -17.06 -9.96 -0.86
N LEU A 279 -17.92 -9.14 -0.23
CA LEU A 279 -17.61 -8.49 1.04
C LEU A 279 -17.57 -9.50 2.19
N LYS A 280 -16.40 -9.60 2.83
CA LYS A 280 -16.13 -10.53 3.93
C LYS A 280 -16.07 -9.82 5.27
N ILE A 281 -15.54 -8.60 5.28
CA ILE A 281 -15.34 -7.80 6.50
C ILE A 281 -15.99 -6.44 6.30
N LEU A 282 -16.96 -6.15 7.16
CA LEU A 282 -17.60 -4.84 7.27
C LEU A 282 -17.24 -4.24 8.62
N ASP A 283 -16.50 -3.13 8.59
CA ASP A 283 -15.98 -2.48 9.77
C ASP A 283 -16.64 -1.14 10.03
N LEU A 284 -17.57 -1.13 10.98
CA LEU A 284 -18.40 0.01 11.36
C LEU A 284 -17.93 0.66 12.66
N GLY A 285 -16.87 0.13 13.28
CA GLY A 285 -16.27 0.71 14.48
C GLY A 285 -17.06 0.40 15.73
N SER A 286 -17.62 1.42 16.38
CA SER A 286 -18.48 1.25 17.55
C SER A 286 -19.79 1.99 17.31
N MET A 287 -20.80 1.28 16.81
CA MET A 287 -22.12 1.85 16.55
C MET A 287 -23.13 1.46 17.62
N ASN A 288 -24.02 2.40 17.95
CA ASN A 288 -25.16 2.12 18.80
C ASN A 288 -26.21 1.31 18.01
N TYR A 289 -26.32 0.01 18.28
CA TYR A 289 -27.24 -0.89 17.59
C TYR A 289 -28.59 -1.12 18.31
N TRP A 290 -28.83 -0.46 19.44
CA TRP A 290 -29.90 -0.81 20.38
C TRP A 290 -31.28 -0.51 19.79
N ARG A 291 -31.36 0.53 18.94
CA ARG A 291 -32.56 0.91 18.20
C ARG A 291 -32.67 0.24 16.83
N GLU A 292 -31.59 -0.37 16.34
CA GLU A 292 -31.45 -0.92 14.97
C GLU A 292 -31.13 -2.42 15.02
N ARG A 293 -31.78 -3.14 15.95
CA ARG A 293 -31.45 -4.53 16.26
C ARG A 293 -31.69 -5.49 15.09
N GLU A 294 -32.72 -5.25 14.29
CA GLU A 294 -33.01 -6.05 13.11
C GLU A 294 -31.88 -5.97 12.08
N THR A 295 -31.41 -4.75 11.81
CA THR A 295 -30.26 -4.51 10.93
C THR A 295 -28.99 -5.16 11.48
N TYR A 296 -28.71 -4.98 12.77
CA TYR A 296 -27.59 -5.66 13.43
C TYR A 296 -27.65 -7.18 13.28
N ASP A 297 -28.78 -7.81 13.62
CA ASP A 297 -28.94 -9.26 13.57
C ASP A 297 -28.81 -9.78 12.13
N GLY A 298 -29.31 -9.02 11.15
CA GLY A 298 -29.14 -9.29 9.73
C GLY A 298 -27.68 -9.26 9.28
N LEU A 299 -26.97 -8.18 9.61
CA LEU A 299 -25.54 -8.03 9.28
C LEU A 299 -24.68 -9.07 10.00
N HIS A 300 -24.96 -9.34 11.27
CA HIS A 300 -24.26 -10.37 12.04
C HIS A 300 -24.50 -11.77 11.47
N ARG A 301 -25.72 -12.07 11.00
CA ARG A 301 -26.01 -13.34 10.30
C ARG A 301 -25.21 -13.48 9.00
N ARG A 302 -25.06 -12.38 8.25
CA ARG A 302 -24.31 -12.37 6.99
C ARG A 302 -22.80 -12.49 7.22
N PHE A 303 -22.22 -11.65 8.06
CA PHE A 303 -20.77 -11.49 8.18
C PHE A 303 -20.15 -12.26 9.35
N GLY A 304 -20.91 -12.62 10.38
CA GLY A 304 -20.41 -13.29 11.58
C GLY A 304 -19.22 -12.54 12.20
N ALA A 305 -18.08 -13.22 12.34
CA ALA A 305 -16.84 -12.62 12.84
C ALA A 305 -16.25 -11.52 11.94
N GLY A 306 -16.73 -11.41 10.69
CA GLY A 306 -16.38 -10.35 9.74
C GLY A 306 -17.06 -9.00 10.04
N LEU A 307 -18.14 -8.97 10.82
CA LEU A 307 -18.73 -7.70 11.28
C LEU A 307 -17.90 -7.14 12.44
N LYS A 308 -17.40 -5.91 12.31
CA LYS A 308 -16.73 -5.17 13.39
C LYS A 308 -17.61 -4.00 13.81
N ILE A 309 -18.17 -4.06 15.01
CA ILE A 309 -19.13 -3.11 15.57
C ILE A 309 -19.06 -3.12 17.10
#